data_AF-A0A960NL56-F1
#
_entry.id   AF-A0A960NL56-F1
#
_cell.length_a   1.000
_cell.length_b   1.000
_cell.length_c   1.000
_cell.angle_alpha   90.00
_cell.angle_beta   90.00
_cell.angle_gamma   90.00
#
_symmetry.space_group_name_H-M   'P 1'
#
loop_
_entity.id
_entity.type
_entity.pdbx_description
1 polymer ?
#
loop_
_entity_poly.entity_id
_entity_poly.type
_entity_poly.pdbx_seq_one_letter_code
_entity_poly.pdbx_strand_id
1 'polypeptide(L)'
;VSRVKVLSNLIPESLPPGKSVLQTEVFRRDDETYDLEAIKKKAVVDLGRIMGFDPEQDVESVSHVEVSHAYTIPTLGRQAAVDRIVDWLEGQGIFTAGLYGRWKYVWSDQAYAAGEAAAARSMDVVGL
;
A
#
# COMPACT_ATOMS: atom_id res chain seq x y z
N VAL A 1 -10.94 4.83 -9.94
CA VAL A 1 -10.36 5.19 -8.61
C VAL A 1 -11.03 4.33 -7.56
N SER A 2 -10.27 3.73 -6.64
CA SER A 2 -10.80 2.84 -5.59
C SER A 2 -10.91 3.52 -4.23
N ARG A 3 -10.03 4.49 -3.95
CA ARG A 3 -10.05 5.28 -2.72
C ARG A 3 -9.56 6.71 -3.02
N VAL A 4 -10.15 7.68 -2.33
CA VAL A 4 -9.76 9.10 -2.37
C VAL A 4 -9.54 9.56 -0.94
N LYS A 5 -8.45 10.31 -0.72
CA LYS A 5 -8.18 11.03 0.51
C LYS A 5 -8.03 12.51 0.18
N VAL A 6 -8.72 13.37 0.93
CA VAL A 6 -8.52 14.82 0.87
C VAL A 6 -7.38 15.15 1.83
N LEU A 7 -6.13 15.09 1.33
CA LEU A 7 -4.94 15.27 2.16
C LEU A 7 -4.85 16.66 2.79
N SER A 8 -5.39 17.68 2.12
CA SER A 8 -5.48 19.04 2.67
C SER A 8 -6.29 19.13 3.96
N ASN A 9 -7.19 18.18 4.24
CA ASN A 9 -7.92 18.13 5.51
C ASN A 9 -7.16 17.40 6.62
N LEU A 10 -6.11 16.64 6.29
CA LEU A 10 -5.35 15.82 7.23
C LEU A 10 -4.02 16.46 7.62
N ILE A 11 -3.33 17.05 6.66
CA ILE A 11 -1.99 17.60 6.82
C ILE A 11 -1.83 18.97 6.13
N PRO A 12 -2.73 19.94 6.38
CA PRO A 12 -2.74 21.22 5.66
C PRO A 12 -1.41 21.97 5.71
N GLU A 13 -0.70 21.91 6.84
CA GLU A 13 0.57 22.62 7.03
C GLU A 13 1.73 22.02 6.22
N SER A 14 1.61 20.77 5.78
CA SER A 14 2.60 20.08 4.94
C SER A 14 2.34 20.25 3.44
N LEU A 15 1.33 21.06 3.07
CA LEU A 15 0.83 21.18 1.70
C LEU A 15 0.82 22.64 1.25
N PRO A 16 0.78 22.90 -0.07
CA PRO A 16 0.74 24.26 -0.60
C PRO A 16 -0.47 25.05 -0.06
N PRO A 17 -0.26 26.28 0.44
CA PRO A 17 -1.34 27.09 1.02
C PRO A 17 -2.39 27.45 -0.03
N GLY A 18 -3.66 27.41 0.37
CA GLY A 18 -4.80 27.73 -0.50
C GLY A 18 -5.10 26.71 -1.59
N LYS A 19 -4.49 25.51 -1.54
CA LYS A 19 -4.73 24.42 -2.48
C LYS A 19 -5.43 23.24 -1.81
N SER A 20 -6.29 22.58 -2.58
CA SER A 20 -6.83 21.27 -2.20
C SER A 20 -5.94 20.19 -2.79
N VAL A 21 -5.54 19.22 -1.96
CA VAL A 21 -4.70 18.10 -2.41
C VAL A 21 -5.46 16.80 -2.23
N LEU A 22 -5.64 16.08 -3.33
CA LEU A 22 -6.30 14.78 -3.35
C LEU A 22 -5.25 13.69 -3.59
N GLN A 23 -5.28 12.65 -2.78
CA GLN A 23 -4.55 11.40 -3.04
C GLN A 23 -5.55 10.32 -3.44
N THR A 24 -5.29 9.64 -4.54
CA THR A 24 -6.11 8.53 -5.00
C THR A 24 -5.33 7.25 -5.17
N GLU A 25 -6.01 6.13 -4.97
CA GLU A 25 -5.46 4.81 -5.22
C GLU A 25 -6.18 4.13 -6.38
N VAL A 26 -5.40 3.56 -7.29
CA VAL A 26 -5.85 2.77 -8.44
C VAL A 26 -5.07 1.47 -8.45
N PHE A 27 -5.78 0.35 -8.32
CA PHE A 27 -5.15 -0.97 -8.31
C PHE A 27 -5.02 -1.53 -9.72
N ARG A 28 -3.86 -2.10 -10.00
CA ARG A 28 -3.51 -2.80 -11.24
C ARG A 28 -2.87 -4.13 -10.89
N ARG A 29 -3.02 -5.09 -11.77
CA ARG A 29 -2.27 -6.35 -11.69
C ARG A 29 -0.89 -6.16 -12.32
N ASP A 30 0.05 -6.98 -11.91
CA ASP A 30 1.40 -7.03 -12.46
C ASP A 30 1.45 -7.54 -13.92
N ASP A 31 0.47 -8.37 -14.29
CA ASP A 31 0.31 -8.94 -15.63
C ASP A 31 -0.50 -8.04 -16.60
N GLU A 32 -0.90 -6.84 -16.17
CA GLU A 32 -1.66 -5.90 -16.99
C GLU A 32 -0.75 -4.93 -17.74
N THR A 33 -0.93 -4.81 -19.06
CA THR A 33 -0.43 -3.68 -19.82
C THR A 33 -1.38 -2.50 -19.67
N TYR A 34 -0.87 -1.34 -19.27
CA TYR A 34 -1.68 -0.13 -19.11
C TYR A 34 -0.93 1.13 -19.54
N ASP A 35 -1.71 2.14 -19.95
CA ASP A 35 -1.21 3.49 -20.20
C ASP A 35 -1.40 4.34 -18.95
N LEU A 36 -0.28 4.70 -18.32
CA LEU A 36 -0.24 5.51 -17.10
C LEU A 36 -0.87 6.90 -17.29
N GLU A 37 -0.62 7.56 -18.42
CA GLU A 37 -1.16 8.90 -18.66
C GLU A 37 -2.68 8.84 -18.90
N ALA A 38 -3.14 7.79 -19.59
CA ALA A 38 -4.59 7.54 -19.70
C ALA A 38 -5.23 7.29 -18.33
N ILE A 39 -4.57 6.57 -17.43
CA ILE A 39 -5.05 6.35 -16.05
C ILE A 39 -5.13 7.67 -15.28
N LYS A 40 -4.07 8.48 -15.32
CA LYS A 40 -4.03 9.80 -14.65
C LYS A 40 -5.16 10.69 -15.16
N LYS A 41 -5.28 10.84 -16.48
CA LYS A 41 -6.34 11.64 -17.10
C LYS A 41 -7.73 11.16 -16.70
N LYS A 42 -7.97 9.84 -16.73
CA LYS A 42 -9.24 9.27 -16.32
C LYS A 42 -9.53 9.54 -14.84
N ALA A 43 -8.54 9.39 -13.96
CA ALA A 43 -8.69 9.64 -12.54
C ALA A 43 -9.10 11.10 -12.28
N VAL A 44 -8.44 12.07 -12.92
CA VAL A 44 -8.78 13.49 -12.78
C VAL A 44 -10.20 13.78 -13.26
N VAL A 45 -10.60 13.26 -14.43
CA VAL A 45 -11.95 13.45 -14.97
C VAL A 45 -13.02 12.84 -14.07
N ASP A 46 -12.80 11.62 -13.59
CA ASP A 46 -13.73 10.95 -12.68
C ASP A 46 -13.86 11.74 -11.36
N LEU A 47 -12.75 12.22 -10.80
CA LEU A 47 -12.74 13.03 -9.58
C LEU A 47 -13.44 14.37 -9.77
N GLY A 48 -13.20 15.07 -10.88
CA GLY A 48 -13.86 16.35 -11.17
C GLY A 48 -15.37 16.21 -11.18
N ARG A 49 -15.88 15.11 -11.76
CA ARG A 49 -17.31 14.76 -11.73
C ARG A 49 -17.84 14.46 -10.33
N ILE A 50 -17.07 13.74 -9.51
CA ILE A 50 -17.50 13.33 -8.15
C ILE A 50 -17.43 14.50 -7.17
N MET A 51 -16.41 15.34 -7.29
CA MET A 51 -16.04 16.37 -6.32
C MET A 51 -16.46 17.78 -6.74
N GLY A 52 -16.88 17.99 -8.00
CA GLY A 52 -17.41 19.25 -8.49
C GLY A 52 -16.35 20.29 -8.88
N PHE A 53 -15.26 19.88 -9.50
CA PHE A 53 -14.24 20.78 -10.07
C PHE A 53 -14.04 20.52 -11.56
N ASP A 54 -13.56 21.52 -12.30
CA ASP A 54 -13.20 21.42 -13.71
C ASP A 54 -11.80 20.77 -13.86
N PRO A 55 -11.70 19.57 -14.48
CA PRO A 55 -10.43 18.88 -14.70
C PRO A 55 -9.36 19.67 -15.45
N GLU A 56 -9.75 20.60 -16.33
CA GLU A 56 -8.84 21.35 -17.20
C GLU A 56 -8.49 22.72 -16.64
N GLN A 57 -9.37 23.33 -15.84
CA GLN A 57 -9.17 24.66 -15.29
C GLN A 57 -8.64 24.66 -13.85
N ASP A 58 -9.09 23.72 -13.02
CA ASP A 58 -8.82 23.75 -11.57
C ASP A 58 -7.60 22.92 -11.16
N VAL A 59 -7.08 22.07 -12.05
CA VAL A 59 -6.01 21.10 -11.74
C VAL A 59 -4.65 21.64 -12.15
N GLU A 60 -3.85 22.02 -11.15
CA GLU A 60 -2.52 22.60 -11.38
C GLU A 60 -1.42 21.56 -11.58
N SER A 61 -1.55 20.38 -10.95
CA SER A 61 -0.54 19.32 -11.07
C SER A 61 -1.11 17.94 -10.78
N VAL A 62 -0.51 16.92 -11.42
CA VAL A 62 -0.83 15.51 -11.20
C VAL A 62 0.47 14.73 -11.11
N SER A 63 0.73 14.17 -9.93
CA SER A 63 1.84 13.24 -9.69
C SER A 63 1.32 11.82 -9.46
N HIS A 64 2.20 10.85 -9.65
CA HIS A 64 1.90 9.43 -9.40
C HIS A 64 3.10 8.77 -8.74
N VAL A 65 2.83 7.70 -8.01
CA VAL A 65 3.83 6.77 -7.49
C VAL A 65 3.31 5.37 -7.77
N GLU A 66 4.15 4.54 -8.39
CA GLU A 66 3.86 3.12 -8.57
C GLU A 66 4.37 2.33 -7.37
N VAL A 67 3.55 1.41 -6.86
CA VAL A 67 3.90 0.52 -5.75
C VAL A 67 3.68 -0.92 -6.22
N SER A 68 4.76 -1.60 -6.62
CA SER A 68 4.70 -2.91 -7.27
C SER A 68 4.11 -4.00 -6.37
N HIS A 69 4.38 -3.96 -5.07
CA HIS A 69 3.79 -4.86 -4.08
C HIS A 69 3.03 -4.01 -3.07
N ALA A 70 1.74 -3.82 -3.29
CA ALA A 70 0.90 -2.96 -2.45
C ALA A 70 -0.05 -3.77 -1.55
N TYR A 71 -0.50 -4.95 -1.99
CA TYR A 71 -1.50 -5.76 -1.29
C TYR A 71 -1.13 -7.23 -1.31
N THR A 72 -1.35 -7.90 -0.18
CA THR A 72 -1.32 -9.36 -0.10
C THR A 72 -2.67 -9.91 -0.53
N ILE A 73 -2.73 -10.59 -1.68
CA ILE A 73 -3.99 -11.11 -2.22
C ILE A 73 -4.36 -12.43 -1.50
N PRO A 74 -5.58 -12.58 -0.95
CA PRO A 74 -6.01 -13.79 -0.26
C PRO A 74 -6.44 -14.88 -1.26
N THR A 75 -5.48 -15.51 -1.92
CA THR A 75 -5.74 -16.60 -2.87
C THR A 75 -6.10 -17.91 -2.18
N LEU A 76 -6.74 -18.83 -2.91
CA LEU A 76 -6.98 -20.19 -2.43
C LEU A 76 -5.64 -20.90 -2.16
N GLY A 77 -5.55 -21.64 -1.06
CA GLY A 77 -4.32 -22.34 -0.67
C GLY A 77 -3.19 -21.46 -0.13
N ARG A 78 -3.39 -20.12 -0.10
CA ARG A 78 -2.40 -19.15 0.40
C ARG A 78 -1.84 -19.52 1.77
N GLN A 79 -2.70 -19.88 2.72
CA GLN A 79 -2.25 -20.17 4.08
C GLN A 79 -1.25 -21.34 4.10
N ALA A 80 -1.59 -22.46 3.45
CA ALA A 80 -0.70 -23.63 3.37
C ALA A 80 0.63 -23.32 2.66
N ALA A 81 0.61 -22.50 1.61
CA ALA A 81 1.82 -22.06 0.92
C ALA A 81 2.71 -21.18 1.82
N VAL A 82 2.09 -20.22 2.52
CA VAL A 82 2.79 -19.31 3.44
C VAL A 82 3.38 -20.09 4.61
N ASP A 83 2.62 -20.99 5.23
CA ASP A 83 3.09 -21.80 6.36
C ASP A 83 4.31 -22.65 5.94
N ARG A 84 4.25 -23.31 4.78
CA ARG A 84 5.39 -24.07 4.25
C ARG A 84 6.65 -23.22 4.05
N ILE A 85 6.51 -21.99 3.55
CA ILE A 85 7.64 -21.08 3.34
C ILE A 85 8.19 -20.59 4.68
N VAL A 86 7.31 -20.19 5.60
CA VAL A 86 7.66 -19.71 6.93
C VAL A 86 8.39 -20.80 7.71
N ASP A 87 7.86 -22.03 7.74
CA ASP A 87 8.45 -23.15 8.46
C ASP A 87 9.87 -23.46 7.94
N TRP A 88 10.05 -23.43 6.61
CA TRP A 88 11.36 -23.63 6.01
C TRP A 88 12.34 -22.51 6.40
N LEU A 89 11.91 -21.24 6.32
CA LEU A 89 12.72 -20.07 6.68
C LEU A 89 13.12 -20.09 8.16
N GLU A 90 12.18 -20.36 9.06
CA GLU A 90 12.45 -20.41 10.50
C GLU A 90 13.37 -21.58 10.83
N GLY A 91 13.26 -22.72 10.13
CA GLY A 91 14.24 -23.82 10.21
C GLY A 91 15.66 -23.44 9.76
N GLN A 92 15.83 -22.33 9.03
CA GLN A 92 17.14 -21.75 8.68
C GLN A 92 17.53 -20.57 9.59
N GLY A 93 16.78 -20.29 10.66
CA GLY A 93 17.00 -19.15 11.54
C GLY A 93 16.55 -17.80 10.95
N ILE A 94 15.70 -17.82 9.93
CA ILE A 94 15.16 -16.61 9.28
C ILE A 94 13.72 -16.39 9.75
N PHE A 95 13.50 -15.32 10.51
CA PHE A 95 12.18 -14.99 11.07
C PHE A 95 11.45 -13.97 10.22
N THR A 96 10.20 -14.28 9.85
CA THR A 96 9.35 -13.43 9.02
C THR A 96 8.43 -12.55 9.87
N ALA A 97 8.15 -11.33 9.39
CA ALA A 97 7.28 -10.36 10.05
C ALA A 97 6.55 -9.45 9.06
N GLY A 98 5.54 -8.74 9.56
CA GLY A 98 4.83 -7.69 8.82
C GLY A 98 3.93 -8.17 7.68
N LEU A 99 3.47 -7.20 6.88
CA LEU A 99 2.52 -7.37 5.78
C LEU A 99 2.97 -8.43 4.76
N TYR A 100 4.16 -8.23 4.18
CA TYR A 100 4.66 -9.09 3.11
C TYR A 100 5.37 -10.34 3.63
N GLY A 101 6.12 -10.24 4.74
CA GLY A 101 6.85 -11.38 5.28
C GLY A 101 5.94 -12.50 5.80
N ARG A 102 4.75 -12.15 6.31
CA ARG A 102 3.72 -13.11 6.73
C ARG A 102 2.59 -13.27 5.71
N TRP A 103 2.69 -12.57 4.57
CA TRP A 103 1.64 -12.48 3.55
C TRP A 103 0.23 -12.27 4.15
N LYS A 104 0.15 -11.36 5.12
CA LYS A 104 -1.06 -11.11 5.91
C LYS A 104 -1.39 -9.64 5.85
N TYR A 105 -2.58 -9.33 5.35
CA TYR A 105 -3.08 -7.96 5.34
C TYR A 105 -3.23 -7.43 6.76
N VAL A 106 -2.35 -6.52 7.16
CA VAL A 106 -2.25 -5.95 8.51
C VAL A 106 -1.99 -4.45 8.43
N TRP A 107 -2.38 -3.74 9.48
CA TRP A 107 -2.11 -2.32 9.68
C TRP A 107 -0.72 -2.11 10.30
N SER A 108 -0.26 -0.86 10.34
CA SER A 108 1.10 -0.51 10.77
C SER A 108 1.43 -0.91 12.21
N ASP A 109 0.46 -0.80 13.13
CA ASP A 109 0.58 -1.24 14.52
C ASP A 109 0.79 -2.76 14.63
N GLN A 110 0.01 -3.53 13.87
CA GLN A 110 0.14 -4.99 13.82
C GLN A 110 1.43 -5.43 13.12
N ALA A 111 1.87 -4.70 12.09
CA ALA A 111 3.15 -4.94 11.43
C ALA A 111 4.33 -4.67 12.37
N TYR A 112 4.24 -3.61 13.18
CA TYR A 112 5.22 -3.28 14.22
C TYR A 112 5.28 -4.37 15.28
N ALA A 113 4.15 -4.74 15.88
CA ALA A 113 4.06 -5.80 16.88
C ALA A 113 4.57 -7.15 16.35
N ALA A 114 4.32 -7.47 15.08
CA ALA A 114 4.87 -8.67 14.44
C ALA A 114 6.40 -8.62 14.33
N GLY A 115 6.99 -7.44 14.12
CA GLY A 115 8.43 -7.22 14.12
C GLY A 115 9.04 -7.43 15.51
N GLU A 116 8.45 -6.87 16.55
CA GLU A 116 8.88 -7.08 17.95
C GLU A 116 8.85 -8.58 18.30
N ALA A 117 7.76 -9.26 17.96
CA ALA A 117 7.63 -10.69 18.20
C ALA A 117 8.67 -11.52 17.43
N ALA A 118 9.03 -11.13 16.20
CA ALA A 118 10.08 -11.81 15.44
C ALA A 118 11.46 -11.60 16.04
N ALA A 119 11.77 -10.39 16.51
CA ALA A 119 13.02 -10.09 17.20
C ALA A 119 13.16 -10.92 18.48
N ALA A 120 12.12 -10.99 19.32
CA ALA A 120 12.13 -11.80 20.54
C ALA A 120 12.40 -13.29 20.25
N ARG A 121 11.71 -13.89 19.27
CA ARG A 121 11.94 -15.29 18.86
C ARG A 121 13.37 -15.53 18.37
N SER A 122 13.97 -14.55 17.70
CA SER A 122 15.34 -14.67 17.22
C SER A 122 16.37 -14.67 18.34
N MET A 123 16.11 -13.95 19.44
CA MET A 123 16.98 -13.92 20.62
C MET A 123 16.97 -15.27 21.35
N ASP A 124 15.79 -15.87 21.53
CA ASP A 124 15.64 -17.20 22.13
C ASP A 124 16.48 -18.27 21.41
N VAL A 125 16.56 -18.20 20.08
CA VAL A 125 17.34 -19.16 19.26
C VAL A 125 18.85 -18.91 19.34
N VAL A 126 19.28 -17.66 19.55
CA VAL A 126 20.71 -17.30 19.68
C VAL A 126 21.19 -17.41 21.13
N GLY A 127 20.29 -17.64 22.09
CA GLY A 127 20.61 -17.78 23.51
C GLY A 127 21.01 -16.47 24.19
N LEU A 128 20.48 -15.35 23.68
CA LEU A 128 20.63 -14.00 24.23
C LEU A 128 19.35 -13.60 24.95
#